data_AF-A0AAN4YEX8-F1
#
_entry.id   AF-A0AAN4YEX8-F1
#
_cell.length_a   1.000
_cell.length_b   1.000
_cell.length_c   1.000
_cell.angle_alpha   90.00
_cell.angle_beta   90.00
_cell.angle_gamma   90.00
#
_symmetry.space_group_name_H-M   'P 1'
#
loop_
_entity.id
_entity.type
_entity.pdbx_description
1 polymer ?
#
loop_
_entity_poly.entity_id
_entity_poly.type
_entity_poly.pdbx_seq_one_letter_code
_entity_poly.pdbx_strand_id
1 'polypeptide(L)'
;MSFCKGLTQGGSNADVLIAEAYLKGIPDVDWDTAYRAVVKDAEVEPENFNVEGRGSLQSWKSLGYIPIHDSNTTAKGLRTRSISRTVEYAYDDFCIAQMAKSMGHDGDYKKYMKRATNWENVFKPNQTSSWRGSNFTGFLQPRNADGTWAYQDPMFCGPYLQPDACLMDENAKETYEGSSWLYTLYDPSPVVLTPVANLT
;
A
#
# COMPACT_ATOMS: atom_id res chain seq x y z
N MET A 1 18.32 -20.06 9.58
CA MET A 1 17.11 -19.31 9.16
C MET A 1 15.90 -20.14 9.52
N SER A 2 14.88 -19.55 10.15
CA SER A 2 13.62 -20.26 10.43
C SER A 2 12.90 -20.53 9.11
N PHE A 3 12.36 -21.75 8.93
CA PHE A 3 11.55 -22.12 7.76
C PHE A 3 10.08 -21.70 7.89
N CYS A 4 9.70 -21.04 8.99
CA CYS A 4 8.36 -20.52 9.17
C CYS A 4 8.19 -19.21 8.39
N LYS A 5 7.11 -19.10 7.61
CA LYS A 5 6.72 -17.83 6.99
C LYS A 5 6.39 -16.82 8.08
N GLY A 6 7.02 -15.64 8.01
CA GLY A 6 6.68 -14.52 8.89
C GLY A 6 5.31 -13.94 8.56
N LEU A 7 4.77 -13.10 9.44
CA LEU A 7 3.52 -12.41 9.18
C LEU A 7 3.74 -11.26 8.18
N THR A 8 2.83 -11.11 7.22
CA THR A 8 2.81 -9.95 6.32
C THR A 8 2.29 -8.74 7.09
N GLN A 9 3.00 -7.62 7.00
CA GLN A 9 2.68 -6.40 7.75
C GLN A 9 1.74 -5.46 6.97
N GLY A 10 1.92 -5.33 5.66
CA GLY A 10 1.09 -4.49 4.80
C GLY A 10 1.27 -4.87 3.33
N GLY A 11 2.36 -4.38 2.73
CA GLY A 11 2.81 -4.63 1.37
C GLY A 11 3.53 -5.96 1.15
N SER A 12 3.98 -6.17 -0.07
CA SER A 12 4.96 -7.21 -0.45
C SER A 12 6.34 -6.59 -0.64
N ASN A 13 6.83 -5.88 0.39
CA ASN A 13 8.07 -5.07 0.34
C ASN A 13 9.36 -5.86 0.03
N ALA A 14 9.31 -7.19 -0.09
CA ALA A 14 10.38 -7.96 -0.72
C ALA A 14 10.58 -7.54 -2.19
N ASP A 15 9.50 -7.16 -2.87
CA ASP A 15 9.49 -6.63 -4.24
C ASP A 15 10.35 -5.37 -4.35
N VAL A 16 10.28 -4.48 -3.35
CA VAL A 16 11.09 -3.24 -3.29
C VAL A 16 12.57 -3.59 -3.29
N LEU A 17 13.00 -4.52 -2.42
CA LEU A 17 14.40 -4.94 -2.34
C LEU A 17 14.88 -5.61 -3.62
N ILE A 18 14.06 -6.48 -4.22
CA ILE A 18 14.39 -7.17 -5.47
C ILE A 18 14.53 -6.17 -6.62
N ALA A 19 13.56 -5.26 -6.76
CA ALA A 19 13.59 -4.23 -7.79
C ALA A 19 14.79 -3.29 -7.62
N GLU A 20 15.09 -2.86 -6.39
CA GLU A 20 16.24 -2.01 -6.12
C GLU A 20 17.57 -2.72 -6.41
N ALA A 21 17.72 -3.97 -6.00
CA ALA A 21 18.90 -4.78 -6.28
C ALA A 21 19.13 -4.95 -7.79
N TYR A 22 18.07 -5.15 -8.56
CA TYR A 22 18.15 -5.21 -10.02
C TYR A 22 18.63 -3.88 -10.62
N LEU A 23 18.00 -2.77 -10.22
CA LEU A 23 18.33 -1.43 -10.74
C LEU A 23 19.75 -0.98 -10.38
N LYS A 24 20.31 -1.50 -9.27
CA LYS A 24 21.72 -1.28 -8.88
C LYS A 24 22.70 -2.23 -9.55
N GLY A 25 22.23 -3.18 -10.37
CA GLY A 25 23.08 -4.10 -11.13
C GLY A 25 23.80 -5.13 -10.26
N ILE A 26 23.14 -5.64 -9.21
CA ILE A 26 23.72 -6.73 -8.41
C ILE A 26 23.97 -7.96 -9.32
N PRO A 27 25.21 -8.49 -9.37
CA PRO A 27 25.54 -9.61 -10.25
C PRO A 27 25.04 -10.95 -9.69
N ASP A 28 25.12 -12.01 -10.51
CA ASP A 28 24.89 -13.40 -10.12
C ASP A 28 23.47 -13.72 -9.59
N VAL A 29 22.47 -13.00 -10.09
CA VAL A 29 21.04 -13.24 -9.81
C VAL A 29 20.30 -13.56 -11.11
N ASP A 30 19.42 -14.57 -11.07
CA ASP A 30 18.46 -14.84 -12.14
C ASP A 30 17.32 -13.81 -12.10
N TRP A 31 17.53 -12.72 -12.84
CA TRP A 31 16.61 -11.58 -12.87
C TRP A 31 15.29 -11.87 -13.56
N ASP A 32 15.24 -12.82 -14.50
CA ASP A 32 13.99 -13.24 -15.13
C ASP A 32 13.10 -13.99 -14.15
N THR A 33 13.69 -14.85 -13.31
CA THR A 33 12.97 -15.50 -12.22
C THR A 33 12.55 -14.50 -11.15
N ALA A 34 13.42 -13.57 -10.77
CA ALA A 34 13.10 -12.52 -9.80
C ALA A 34 11.94 -11.63 -10.29
N TYR A 35 11.94 -11.22 -11.56
CA TYR A 35 10.86 -10.44 -12.15
C TYR A 35 9.52 -11.18 -12.13
N ARG A 36 9.52 -12.47 -12.48
CA ARG A 36 8.31 -13.31 -12.39
C ARG A 36 7.79 -13.43 -10.96
N ALA A 37 8.68 -13.42 -9.96
CA ALA A 37 8.28 -13.48 -8.55
C ALA A 37 7.57 -12.18 -8.12
N VAL A 38 8.14 -11.01 -8.39
CA VAL A 38 7.51 -9.73 -8.01
C VAL A 38 6.20 -9.48 -8.75
N VAL A 39 6.11 -9.88 -10.03
CA VAL A 39 4.86 -9.82 -10.80
C VAL A 39 3.81 -10.78 -10.24
N LYS A 40 4.21 -11.95 -9.74
CA LYS A 40 3.30 -12.90 -9.11
C LYS A 40 2.67 -12.30 -7.85
N ASP A 41 3.44 -11.64 -6.98
CA ASP A 41 2.92 -11.00 -5.77
C ASP A 41 1.90 -9.90 -6.10
N ALA A 42 2.08 -9.17 -7.21
CA ALA A 42 1.15 -8.14 -7.66
C ALA A 42 -0.12 -8.67 -8.36
N GLU A 43 -0.11 -9.89 -8.89
CA GLU A 43 -1.19 -10.38 -9.76
C GLU A 43 -1.93 -11.60 -9.23
N VAL A 44 -1.30 -12.43 -8.40
CA VAL A 44 -1.83 -13.70 -7.91
C VAL A 44 -1.99 -13.65 -6.39
N GLU A 45 -3.25 -13.71 -5.95
CA GLU A 45 -3.57 -13.73 -4.53
C GLU A 45 -3.21 -15.11 -3.94
N PRO A 46 -2.45 -15.18 -2.82
CA PRO A 46 -2.13 -16.44 -2.18
C PRO A 46 -3.30 -16.98 -1.35
N GLU A 47 -3.26 -18.25 -0.97
CA GLU A 47 -4.32 -18.83 -0.13
C GLU A 47 -4.41 -18.17 1.25
N ASN A 48 -3.28 -17.75 1.82
CA ASN A 48 -3.21 -17.07 3.10
C ASN A 48 -2.29 -15.84 3.02
N PHE A 49 -2.88 -14.68 2.80
CA PHE A 49 -2.11 -13.45 2.66
C PHE A 49 -1.61 -12.87 3.98
N ASN A 50 -1.92 -13.48 5.14
CA ASN A 50 -1.30 -13.10 6.41
C ASN A 50 0.17 -13.52 6.50
N VAL A 51 0.65 -14.40 5.62
CA VAL A 51 2.00 -14.97 5.70
C VAL A 51 2.79 -14.93 4.40
N GLU A 52 2.18 -14.49 3.30
CA GLU A 52 2.85 -14.32 2.01
C GLU A 52 2.04 -13.41 1.06
N GLY A 53 2.72 -12.82 0.08
CA GLY A 53 2.11 -12.09 -1.04
C GLY A 53 1.11 -10.99 -0.65
N ARG A 54 0.24 -10.65 -1.60
CA ARG A 54 -0.78 -9.60 -1.43
C ARG A 54 -2.17 -10.20 -1.34
N GLY A 55 -2.95 -9.72 -0.37
CA GLY A 55 -4.37 -10.04 -0.28
C GLY A 55 -5.24 -9.02 -1.00
N SER A 56 -6.54 -9.29 -1.12
CA SER A 56 -7.54 -8.38 -1.66
C SER A 56 -7.23 -7.91 -3.09
N LEU A 57 -6.51 -8.72 -3.88
CA LEU A 57 -6.05 -8.29 -5.20
C LEU A 57 -7.19 -8.07 -6.19
N GLN A 58 -8.34 -8.72 -6.00
CA GLN A 58 -9.52 -8.44 -6.82
C GLN A 58 -9.99 -7.00 -6.60
N SER A 59 -10.21 -6.61 -5.34
CA SER A 59 -10.57 -5.24 -4.95
C SER A 59 -9.49 -4.23 -5.33
N TRP A 60 -8.21 -4.53 -5.12
CA TRP A 60 -7.09 -3.69 -5.56
C TRP A 60 -7.16 -3.36 -7.05
N LYS A 61 -7.37 -4.38 -7.89
CA LYS A 61 -7.39 -4.24 -9.35
C LYS A 61 -8.66 -3.56 -9.86
N SER A 62 -9.80 -3.77 -9.22
CA SER A 62 -11.08 -3.19 -9.67
C SER A 62 -11.38 -1.81 -9.11
N LEU A 63 -11.03 -1.55 -7.84
CA LEU A 63 -11.35 -0.32 -7.12
C LEU A 63 -10.18 0.67 -7.06
N GLY A 64 -8.94 0.18 -7.19
CA GLY A 64 -7.74 0.99 -7.01
C GLY A 64 -7.44 1.32 -5.53
N TYR A 65 -7.98 0.56 -4.59
CA TYR A 65 -7.65 0.61 -3.16
C TYR A 65 -8.16 -0.66 -2.48
N ILE A 66 -7.72 -0.92 -1.25
CA ILE A 66 -8.26 -1.97 -0.40
C ILE A 66 -9.41 -1.37 0.41
N PRO A 67 -10.66 -1.88 0.29
CA PRO A 67 -11.77 -1.40 1.11
C PRO A 67 -11.73 -2.01 2.52
N ILE A 68 -12.38 -1.35 3.48
CA ILE A 68 -12.60 -1.94 4.81
C ILE A 68 -13.52 -3.15 4.70
N HIS A 69 -13.33 -4.12 5.60
CA HIS A 69 -14.14 -5.33 5.67
C HIS A 69 -14.28 -6.04 4.31
N ASP A 70 -13.21 -6.04 3.51
CA ASP A 70 -13.21 -6.57 2.16
C ASP A 70 -13.67 -8.03 2.11
N SER A 71 -14.85 -8.25 1.52
CA SER A 71 -15.44 -9.56 1.32
C SER A 71 -15.10 -10.15 -0.06
N ASN A 72 -14.43 -9.39 -0.92
CA ASN A 72 -14.16 -9.76 -2.30
C ASN A 72 -12.81 -10.47 -2.46
N THR A 73 -12.63 -11.51 -1.65
CA THR A 73 -11.44 -12.37 -1.64
C THR A 73 -11.78 -13.70 -1.00
N THR A 74 -11.34 -14.78 -1.63
CA THR A 74 -11.46 -16.15 -1.09
C THR A 74 -10.27 -16.54 -0.23
N ALA A 75 -9.24 -15.68 -0.16
CA ALA A 75 -8.04 -15.94 0.60
C ALA A 75 -8.24 -15.71 2.10
N LYS A 76 -7.55 -16.51 2.91
CA LYS A 76 -7.44 -16.32 4.35
C LYS A 76 -6.58 -15.08 4.61
N GLY A 77 -7.01 -14.24 5.55
CA GLY A 77 -6.22 -13.11 5.98
C GLY A 77 -7.05 -12.06 6.71
N LEU A 78 -6.39 -11.20 7.49
CA LEU A 78 -7.08 -10.15 8.23
C LEU A 78 -7.58 -9.07 7.26
N ARG A 79 -8.82 -8.63 7.45
CA ARG A 79 -9.48 -7.59 6.63
C ARG A 79 -9.27 -6.17 7.15
N THR A 80 -8.25 -6.01 7.98
CA THR A 80 -7.80 -4.75 8.57
C THR A 80 -6.63 -4.16 7.77
N ARG A 81 -6.10 -3.01 8.20
CA ARG A 81 -4.94 -2.35 7.60
C ARG A 81 -5.19 -1.89 6.15
N SER A 82 -6.44 -1.57 5.80
CA SER A 82 -6.81 -1.22 4.43
C SER A 82 -6.04 0.01 3.90
N ILE A 83 -5.80 1.03 4.73
CA ILE A 83 -5.00 2.21 4.37
C ILE A 83 -3.56 1.81 4.12
N SER A 84 -2.91 1.15 5.09
CA SER A 84 -1.50 0.74 4.98
C SER A 84 -1.25 -0.15 3.77
N ARG A 85 -2.11 -1.16 3.55
CA ARG A 85 -2.01 -2.06 2.39
C ARG A 85 -2.20 -1.31 1.08
N THR A 86 -3.12 -0.35 1.02
CA THR A 86 -3.35 0.46 -0.19
C THR A 86 -2.11 1.27 -0.56
N VAL A 87 -1.49 1.96 0.40
CA VAL A 87 -0.34 2.81 0.11
C VAL A 87 0.94 2.01 -0.11
N GLU A 88 1.13 0.90 0.60
CA GLU A 88 2.27 0.00 0.37
C GLU A 88 2.16 -0.71 -0.98
N TYR A 89 0.98 -1.22 -1.38
CA TYR A 89 0.80 -1.82 -2.71
C TYR A 89 1.04 -0.82 -3.84
N ALA A 90 0.70 0.45 -3.64
CA ALA A 90 1.02 1.51 -4.59
C ALA A 90 2.54 1.69 -4.72
N TYR A 91 3.29 1.64 -3.62
CA TYR A 91 4.75 1.69 -3.67
C TYR A 91 5.38 0.44 -4.30
N ASP A 92 4.89 -0.74 -3.92
CA ASP A 92 5.35 -2.00 -4.50
C ASP A 92 5.13 -2.00 -6.03
N ASP A 93 3.97 -1.54 -6.49
CA ASP A 93 3.68 -1.38 -7.92
C ASP A 93 4.62 -0.35 -8.57
N PHE A 94 4.96 0.77 -7.91
CA PHE A 94 5.97 1.69 -8.43
C PHE A 94 7.33 1.01 -8.63
N CYS A 95 7.80 0.22 -7.65
CA CYS A 95 9.07 -0.51 -7.73
C CYS A 95 9.05 -1.53 -8.87
N ILE A 96 7.98 -2.31 -9.01
CA ILE A 96 7.81 -3.25 -10.13
C ILE A 96 7.81 -2.48 -11.46
N ALA A 97 7.18 -1.30 -11.53
CA ALA A 97 7.18 -0.48 -12.74
C ALA A 97 8.60 -0.05 -13.15
N GLN A 98 9.43 0.38 -12.19
CA GLN A 98 10.82 0.78 -12.49
C GLN A 98 11.65 -0.40 -13.01
N MET A 99 11.51 -1.57 -12.38
CA MET A 99 12.17 -2.81 -12.83
C MET A 99 11.69 -3.19 -14.24
N ALA A 100 10.37 -3.20 -14.46
CA ALA A 100 9.76 -3.51 -15.75
C ALA A 100 10.27 -2.60 -16.88
N LYS A 101 10.38 -1.28 -16.62
CA LYS A 101 10.91 -0.31 -17.58
C LYS A 101 12.34 -0.65 -18.00
N SER A 102 13.20 -0.96 -17.04
CA SER A 102 14.60 -1.30 -17.31
C SER A 102 14.77 -2.65 -18.02
N MET A 103 13.83 -3.58 -17.82
CA MET A 103 13.80 -4.87 -18.51
C MET A 103 13.12 -4.83 -19.89
N GLY A 104 12.56 -3.68 -20.30
CA GLY A 104 11.86 -3.53 -21.59
C GLY A 104 10.41 -4.05 -21.58
N HIS A 105 9.81 -4.23 -20.41
CA HIS A 105 8.40 -4.64 -20.25
C HIS A 105 7.46 -3.42 -20.21
N ASP A 106 7.35 -2.69 -21.33
CA ASP A 106 6.60 -1.43 -21.41
C ASP A 106 5.12 -1.53 -21.01
N GLY A 107 4.48 -2.67 -21.28
CA GLY A 107 3.09 -2.91 -20.90
C GLY A 107 2.91 -2.96 -19.38
N ASP A 108 3.81 -3.67 -18.69
CA ASP A 108 3.83 -3.74 -17.24
C ASP A 108 4.24 -2.41 -16.62
N TYR A 109 5.23 -1.71 -17.19
CA TYR A 109 5.58 -0.35 -16.75
C TYR A 109 4.36 0.57 -16.71
N LYS A 110 3.58 0.64 -17.80
CA LYS A 110 2.38 1.49 -17.87
C LYS A 110 1.30 1.05 -16.88
N LYS A 111 1.07 -0.26 -16.75
CA LYS A 111 0.08 -0.84 -15.83
C LYS A 111 0.42 -0.49 -14.38
N TYR A 112 1.65 -0.74 -13.96
CA TYR A 112 2.06 -0.56 -12.58
C TYR A 112 2.32 0.90 -12.22
N MET A 113 2.79 1.75 -13.16
CA MET A 113 2.81 3.20 -12.93
C MET A 113 1.41 3.77 -12.69
N LYS A 114 0.38 3.25 -13.38
CA LYS A 114 -1.00 3.66 -13.13
C LYS A 114 -1.47 3.20 -11.74
N ARG A 115 -1.11 1.98 -11.32
CA ARG A 115 -1.47 1.49 -9.97
C ARG A 115 -0.66 2.16 -8.87
N ALA A 116 0.53 2.68 -9.16
CA ALA A 116 1.33 3.44 -8.20
C ALA A 116 0.64 4.73 -7.73
N THR A 117 -0.30 5.29 -8.50
CA THR A 117 -1.08 6.46 -8.08
C THR A 117 -2.32 6.10 -7.26
N ASN A 118 -2.58 4.81 -7.01
CA ASN A 118 -3.79 4.35 -6.32
C ASN A 118 -3.89 4.82 -4.86
N TRP A 119 -2.78 5.21 -4.23
CA TRP A 119 -2.78 5.77 -2.87
C TRP A 119 -3.68 7.02 -2.78
N GLU A 120 -3.80 7.79 -3.87
CA GLU A 120 -4.65 8.98 -3.95
C GLU A 120 -6.12 8.64 -3.72
N ASN A 121 -6.55 7.41 -4.03
CA ASN A 121 -7.93 6.98 -3.83
C ASN A 121 -8.33 6.93 -2.35
N VAL A 122 -7.38 6.82 -1.42
CA VAL A 122 -7.66 6.86 0.03
C VAL A 122 -7.22 8.17 0.68
N PHE A 123 -6.64 9.10 -0.08
CA PHE A 123 -6.33 10.45 0.41
C PHE A 123 -7.57 11.33 0.39
N LYS A 124 -7.93 11.90 1.55
CA LYS A 124 -9.09 12.78 1.71
C LYS A 124 -8.61 14.20 2.04
N PRO A 125 -8.55 15.12 1.05
CA PRO A 125 -7.94 16.45 1.23
C PRO A 125 -8.59 17.31 2.31
N ASN A 126 -9.89 17.15 2.54
CA ASN A 126 -10.65 17.91 3.53
C ASN A 126 -10.76 17.20 4.88
N GLN A 127 -10.13 16.03 5.06
CA GLN A 127 -10.10 15.38 6.36
C GLN A 127 -9.30 16.25 7.33
N THR A 128 -9.85 16.54 8.50
CA THR A 128 -9.18 17.34 9.52
C THR A 128 -8.61 16.47 10.65
N SER A 129 -7.55 16.97 11.27
CA SER A 129 -7.04 16.50 12.57
C SER A 129 -6.49 17.70 13.34
N SER A 130 -6.72 17.75 14.65
CA SER A 130 -6.23 18.82 15.51
C SER A 130 -5.18 18.29 16.48
N TRP A 131 -4.06 18.99 16.62
CA TRP A 131 -3.03 18.64 17.60
C TRP A 131 -2.46 19.90 18.24
N ARG A 132 -2.44 19.95 19.58
CA ARG A 132 -1.88 21.07 20.38
C ARG A 132 -2.37 22.46 19.96
N GLY A 133 -3.64 22.57 19.58
CA GLY A 133 -4.25 23.85 19.18
C GLY A 133 -4.02 24.25 17.72
N SER A 134 -3.31 23.44 16.94
CA SER A 134 -3.19 23.58 15.49
C SER A 134 -4.14 22.63 14.77
N ASN A 135 -4.71 23.09 13.65
CA ASN A 135 -5.59 22.31 12.79
C ASN A 135 -4.88 21.99 11.48
N PHE A 136 -4.98 20.74 11.06
CA PHE A 136 -4.37 20.23 9.85
C PHE A 136 -5.46 19.61 8.96
N THR A 137 -5.24 19.67 7.65
CA THR A 137 -6.14 19.11 6.65
C THR A 137 -5.37 18.20 5.69
N GLY A 138 -6.05 17.18 5.17
CA GLY A 138 -5.47 16.22 4.24
C GLY A 138 -4.90 15.03 4.99
N PHE A 139 -5.69 13.96 5.07
CA PHE A 139 -5.27 12.71 5.68
C PHE A 139 -5.81 11.53 4.89
N LEU A 140 -5.07 10.42 4.92
CA LEU A 140 -5.58 9.14 4.47
C LEU A 140 -6.79 8.73 5.33
N GLN A 141 -7.83 8.25 4.67
CA GLN A 141 -9.06 7.75 5.29
C GLN A 141 -9.49 6.43 4.64
N PRO A 142 -10.09 5.54 5.43
CA PRO A 142 -10.56 4.27 4.89
C PRO A 142 -11.75 4.49 3.96
N ARG A 143 -11.94 3.54 3.04
CA ARG A 143 -13.07 3.53 2.12
C ARG A 143 -13.83 2.21 2.18
N ASN A 144 -15.13 2.29 1.99
CA ASN A 144 -15.99 1.14 1.77
C ASN A 144 -15.87 0.66 0.33
N ALA A 145 -16.27 -0.59 0.06
CA ALA A 145 -16.25 -1.15 -1.30
C ALA A 145 -17.16 -0.42 -2.30
N ASP A 146 -18.18 0.30 -1.81
CA ASP A 146 -19.07 1.13 -2.63
C ASP A 146 -18.48 2.53 -2.96
N GLY A 147 -17.26 2.82 -2.51
CA GLY A 147 -16.58 4.10 -2.72
C GLY A 147 -16.91 5.18 -1.71
N THR A 148 -17.81 4.95 -0.76
CA THR A 148 -18.08 5.90 0.32
C THR A 148 -16.94 5.92 1.33
N TRP A 149 -16.73 7.08 1.96
CA TRP A 149 -15.71 7.23 2.98
C TRP A 149 -16.14 6.59 4.30
N ALA A 150 -15.27 5.76 4.86
CA ALA A 150 -15.31 5.42 6.28
C ALA A 150 -14.47 6.45 7.07
N TYR A 151 -14.49 6.34 8.39
CA TYR A 151 -13.79 7.28 9.27
C TYR A 151 -12.86 6.56 10.24
N GLN A 152 -11.63 7.02 10.28
CA GLN A 152 -10.67 6.76 11.35
C GLN A 152 -10.12 8.10 11.81
N ASP A 153 -10.15 8.36 13.12
CA ASP A 153 -9.46 9.53 13.69
C ASP A 153 -7.98 9.48 13.26
N PRO A 154 -7.46 10.50 12.56
CA PRO A 154 -6.08 10.48 12.09
C PRO A 154 -5.05 10.29 13.20
N MET A 155 -5.38 10.61 14.46
CA MET A 155 -4.52 10.41 15.63
C MET A 155 -4.50 8.98 16.17
N PHE A 156 -5.47 8.13 15.82
CA PHE A 156 -5.50 6.73 16.28
C PHE A 156 -4.22 6.02 15.91
N CYS A 157 -3.76 5.12 16.80
CA CYS A 157 -2.51 4.38 16.66
C CYS A 157 -1.25 5.26 16.70
N GLY A 158 -1.41 6.52 17.10
CA GLY A 158 -0.33 7.38 17.51
C GLY A 158 0.01 7.18 18.99
N PRO A 159 1.16 7.71 19.45
CA PRO A 159 1.60 7.56 20.85
C PRO A 159 0.63 8.17 21.88
N TYR A 160 -0.33 8.98 21.44
CA TYR A 160 -1.27 9.71 22.30
C TYR A 160 -2.71 9.17 22.23
N LEU A 161 -3.04 8.27 21.30
CA LEU A 161 -4.41 7.75 21.13
C LEU A 161 -4.40 6.30 20.65
N GLN A 162 -4.62 5.36 21.59
CA GLN A 162 -4.69 3.90 21.36
C GLN A 162 -3.54 3.36 20.48
N PRO A 163 -2.29 3.40 20.97
CA PRO A 163 -1.11 3.00 20.18
C PRO A 163 -1.12 1.53 19.73
N ASP A 164 -1.87 0.68 20.42
CA ASP A 164 -2.04 -0.75 20.19
C ASP A 164 -3.21 -1.10 19.26
N ALA A 165 -4.06 -0.14 18.90
CA ALA A 165 -5.26 -0.39 18.09
C ALA A 165 -4.98 -0.71 16.62
N CYS A 166 -3.73 -0.61 16.15
CA CYS A 166 -3.29 -0.94 14.78
C CYS A 166 -2.29 -2.08 14.73
N LEU A 167 -2.26 -2.93 15.77
CA LEU A 167 -1.49 -4.17 15.72
C LEU A 167 -2.20 -5.23 14.87
N MET A 168 -1.55 -6.36 14.65
CA MET A 168 -2.10 -7.43 13.81
C MET A 168 -3.24 -8.18 14.51
N ASP A 169 -4.44 -7.61 14.44
CA ASP A 169 -5.68 -8.12 15.06
C ASP A 169 -6.86 -8.01 14.09
N GLU A 170 -7.91 -8.80 14.31
CA GLU A 170 -9.15 -8.77 13.51
C GLU A 170 -10.00 -7.52 13.73
N ASN A 171 -9.86 -6.88 14.90
CA ASN A 171 -10.56 -5.65 15.28
C ASN A 171 -9.64 -4.41 15.17
N ALA A 172 -8.44 -4.59 14.62
CA ALA A 172 -7.50 -3.51 14.41
C ALA A 172 -8.07 -2.44 13.46
N LYS A 173 -7.54 -1.23 13.59
CA LYS A 173 -7.87 -0.12 12.70
C LYS A 173 -7.18 -0.26 11.34
N GLU A 174 -7.36 0.74 10.50
CA GLU A 174 -7.09 0.64 9.06
C GLU A 174 -5.67 1.03 8.67
N THR A 175 -4.88 1.52 9.61
CA THR A 175 -3.42 1.63 9.50
C THR A 175 -2.73 0.49 10.28
N TYR A 176 -1.42 0.32 10.13
CA TYR A 176 -0.63 -0.73 10.79
C TYR A 176 0.55 -0.13 11.56
N GLU A 177 0.66 -0.41 12.87
CA GLU A 177 1.76 0.08 13.74
C GLU A 177 2.00 1.61 13.73
N GLY A 178 1.05 2.39 13.21
CA GLY A 178 1.16 3.83 13.08
C GLY A 178 -0.17 4.47 12.72
N SER A 179 -0.23 5.78 12.86
CA SER A 179 -1.42 6.57 12.60
C SER A 179 -1.49 7.08 11.17
N SER A 180 -2.64 7.61 10.76
CA SER A 180 -2.77 8.29 9.46
C SER A 180 -1.84 9.50 9.36
N TRP A 181 -1.47 10.13 10.49
CA TRP A 181 -0.44 11.16 10.51
C TRP A 181 0.91 10.69 9.97
N LEU A 182 1.29 9.43 10.24
CA LEU A 182 2.52 8.86 9.71
C LEU A 182 2.34 8.40 8.27
N TYR A 183 1.28 7.63 8.00
CA TYR A 183 1.05 7.05 6.69
C TYR A 183 0.72 8.07 5.59
N THR A 184 0.17 9.23 5.93
CA THR A 184 -0.10 10.29 4.93
C THR A 184 1.19 10.85 4.32
N LEU A 185 2.34 10.66 4.99
CA LEU A 185 3.65 11.03 4.46
C LEU A 185 4.26 9.94 3.57
N TYR A 186 3.64 8.76 3.49
CA TYR A 186 4.05 7.65 2.65
C TYR A 186 3.50 7.87 1.22
N ASP A 187 4.17 8.74 0.46
CA ASP A 187 3.88 8.99 -0.95
C ASP A 187 4.83 8.15 -1.84
N PRO A 188 4.30 7.12 -2.54
CA PRO A 188 5.11 6.26 -3.39
C PRO A 188 5.48 6.88 -4.73
N SER A 189 4.81 7.95 -5.15
CA SER A 189 5.08 8.58 -6.43
C SER A 189 6.37 9.40 -6.34
N PRO A 190 7.22 9.43 -7.39
CA PRO A 190 8.07 10.59 -7.56
C PRO A 190 7.09 11.74 -7.74
N VAL A 191 7.06 12.65 -6.76
CA VAL A 191 6.35 13.92 -6.89
C VAL A 191 6.86 14.56 -8.19
N VAL A 192 6.16 14.34 -9.30
CA VAL A 192 6.10 15.36 -10.32
C VAL A 192 5.39 16.46 -9.56
N LEU A 193 6.18 17.34 -8.95
CA LEU A 193 5.75 18.65 -8.55
C LEU A 193 5.28 19.28 -9.85
N THR A 194 4.09 18.94 -10.33
CA THR A 194 3.33 19.84 -11.16
C THR A 194 3.31 21.11 -10.32
N PRO A 195 3.97 22.19 -10.77
CA PRO A 195 3.90 23.45 -10.08
C PRO A 195 2.42 23.70 -9.84
N VAL A 196 2.05 24.12 -8.63
CA VAL A 196 0.70 24.57 -8.32
C VAL A 196 0.40 25.73 -9.27
N ALA A 197 -0.09 25.41 -10.44
CA ALA A 197 -0.47 26.35 -11.47
C ALA A 197 -1.93 26.69 -11.17
N ASN A 198 -2.10 27.89 -10.63
CA ASN A 198 -3.34 28.65 -10.58
C ASN A 198 -4.44 28.07 -9.68
N LEU A 199 -4.34 28.38 -8.39
CA LEU A 199 -5.52 28.81 -7.65
C LEU A 199 -5.65 30.32 -7.89
N THR A 200 -6.53 30.69 -8.84
CA THR A 200 -7.06 32.04 -8.98
C THR A 200 -8.04 32.35 -7.86
#